data_AF-A0A932E311-F1
#
_entry.id   AF-A0A932E311-F1
#
_cell.length_a   1.000
_cell.length_b   1.000
_cell.length_c   1.000
_cell.angle_alpha   90.00
_cell.angle_beta   90.00
_cell.angle_gamma   90.00
#
_symmetry.space_group_name_H-M   'P 1'
#
loop_
_entity.id
_entity.type
_entity.pdbx_description
1 polymer ?
#
loop_
_entity_poly.entity_id
_entity_poly.type
_entity_poly.pdbx_seq_one_letter_code
_entity_poly.pdbx_strand_id
1 'polypeptide(L)' 'QVYVEAVKRAGTLDADKVRDVLLKLEMKTAFGDYRVDQDGFQIAHKMVMTQWQDGKKVIVWPDELATGKPRYPMPAWNQR' A
#
# COMPACT_ATOMS: atom_id res chain seq x y z
N GLN A 1 -4.62 -8.49 9.26
CA GLN A 1 -4.69 -9.49 8.16
C GLN A 1 -3.35 -10.20 7.97
N VAL A 2 -2.28 -9.48 7.62
CA VAL A 2 -0.95 -10.07 7.33
C VAL A 2 -0.38 -10.93 8.46
N TYR A 3 -0.33 -10.39 9.69
CA TYR A 3 0.23 -11.13 10.83
C TYR A 3 -0.56 -12.40 11.15
N VAL A 4 -1.89 -12.34 11.13
CA VAL A 4 -2.75 -13.51 11.36
C VAL A 4 -2.52 -14.59 10.32
N GLU A 5 -2.34 -14.21 9.06
CA GLU A 5 -2.02 -15.13 7.97
C GLU A 5 -0.64 -15.79 8.18
N ALA A 6 0.36 -15.00 8.58
CA ALA A 6 1.69 -15.52 8.89
C ALA A 6 1.67 -16.52 10.06
N VAL A 7 0.96 -16.21 11.14
CA VAL A 7 0.76 -17.12 12.28
C VAL A 7 0.09 -18.43 11.85
N LYS A 8 -0.96 -18.36 11.02
CA LYS A 8 -1.64 -19.55 10.50
C LYS A 8 -0.70 -20.46 9.69
N ARG A 9 0.12 -19.87 8.83
CA ARG A 9 1.11 -20.61 8.02
C ARG A 9 2.27 -21.14 8.85
N ALA A 10 2.71 -20.39 9.87
CA ALA A 10 3.76 -20.83 10.79
C ALA A 10 3.29 -21.97 11.71
N GLY A 11 1.98 -22.05 11.99
CA GLY A 11 1.40 -23.03 12.91
C GLY A 11 1.79 -22.80 14.37
N THR A 12 2.25 -21.59 14.71
CA THR A 12 2.78 -21.24 16.02
C THR A 12 2.71 -19.73 16.26
N LEU A 13 2.87 -19.33 17.52
CA LEU A 13 3.02 -17.94 17.95
C LEU A 13 4.49 -17.58 18.27
N ASP A 14 5.42 -18.51 18.05
CA ASP A 14 6.85 -18.28 18.17
C ASP A 14 7.31 -17.16 17.21
N ALA A 15 7.97 -16.14 17.75
CA ALA A 15 8.25 -14.91 17.01
C ALA A 15 9.21 -15.13 15.83
N ASP A 16 10.24 -15.95 16.01
CA ASP A 16 11.24 -16.22 14.97
C ASP A 16 10.63 -17.01 13.81
N LYS A 17 9.82 -18.02 14.12
CA LYS A 17 9.10 -18.79 13.10
C LYS A 17 8.06 -17.95 12.34
N VAL A 18 7.35 -17.06 13.02
CA VAL A 18 6.40 -16.15 12.37
C VAL A 18 7.14 -15.13 11.50
N ARG A 19 8.30 -14.62 11.95
CA ARG A 19 9.16 -13.74 11.16
C ARG A 19 9.63 -14.41 9.87
N ASP A 20 10.09 -15.65 9.93
CA ASP A 20 10.53 -16.42 8.76
C ASP A 20 9.44 -16.56 7.71
N VAL A 21 8.19 -16.72 8.16
CA VAL A 21 7.03 -16.75 7.26
C VAL A 21 6.74 -15.37 6.69
N LEU A 22 6.76 -14.31 7.51
CA LEU A 22 6.52 -12.94 7.05
C LEU A 22 7.49 -12.52 5.95
N LEU A 23 8.78 -12.88 6.07
CA LEU A 23 9.81 -12.56 5.08
C LEU A 23 9.60 -13.25 3.73
N LYS A 24 8.83 -14.34 3.67
CA LYS A 24 8.52 -15.11 2.45
C LYS A 24 7.08 -14.94 2.00
N LEU A 25 6.27 -14.19 2.75
CA LEU A 25 4.85 -14.06 2.52
C LEU A 25 4.58 -13.10 1.38
N GLU A 26 3.89 -13.60 0.37
CA GLU A 26 3.31 -12.81 -0.70
C GLU A 26 1.78 -12.92 -0.62
N MET A 27 1.10 -11.78 -0.49
CA MET A 27 -0.37 -11.76 -0.47
C MET A 27 -0.94 -10.41 -0.85
N LYS A 28 -2.19 -10.41 -1.36
CA LYS A 28 -2.94 -9.18 -1.59
C LYS A 28 -3.68 -8.75 -0.32
N THR A 29 -3.58 -7.46 0.01
CA THR A 29 -4.25 -6.82 1.15
C THR A 29 -5.20 -5.73 0.66
N ALA A 30 -5.96 -5.12 1.58
CA ALA A 30 -6.78 -3.94 1.27
C ALA A 30 -5.95 -2.75 0.74
N PHE A 31 -4.66 -2.66 1.10
CA PHE A 31 -3.74 -1.63 0.62
C PHE A 31 -2.95 -2.09 -0.62
N GLY A 32 -3.30 -3.21 -1.25
CA GLY A 32 -2.56 -3.78 -2.36
C GLY A 32 -1.59 -4.89 -1.92
N ASP A 33 -0.60 -5.16 -2.75
CA ASP A 33 0.23 -6.35 -2.58
C ASP A 33 1.25 -6.15 -1.44
N TYR A 34 1.46 -7.23 -0.68
CA TYR A 34 2.43 -7.32 0.41
C TYR A 34 3.55 -8.26 0.01
N ARG A 35 4.78 -7.76 0.09
CA ARG A 35 6.03 -8.53 0.07
C ARG A 35 7.13 -7.70 0.71
N VAL A 36 8.01 -8.31 1.49
CA VAL A 36 9.12 -7.59 2.12
C VAL A 36 10.47 -8.09 1.62
N ASP A 37 11.51 -7.27 1.75
CA ASP A 37 12.89 -7.72 1.62
C ASP A 37 13.38 -8.42 2.90
N GLN A 38 14.68 -8.77 2.93
CA GLN A 38 15.29 -9.49 4.05
C GLN A 38 15.29 -8.68 5.36
N ASP A 39 15.29 -7.37 5.28
CA ASP A 39 15.24 -6.46 6.43
C ASP A 39 13.80 -6.18 6.89
N GLY A 40 12.80 -6.68 6.14
CA GLY A 40 11.38 -6.49 6.41
C GLY A 40 10.81 -5.21 5.78
N PHE A 41 11.53 -4.55 4.89
CA PHE A 41 11.05 -3.36 4.19
C PHE A 41 10.04 -3.74 3.10
N GLN A 42 8.94 -3.00 2.99
CA GLN A 42 7.87 -3.31 2.05
C GLN A 42 8.24 -2.91 0.61
N ILE A 43 8.22 -3.89 -0.31
CA ILE A 43 8.70 -3.75 -1.69
C ILE A 43 7.65 -4.03 -2.76
N ALA A 44 6.46 -4.54 -2.42
CA ALA A 44 5.38 -4.76 -3.38
C ALA A 44 4.32 -3.65 -3.39
N HIS A 45 4.14 -2.93 -2.27
CA HIS A 45 3.15 -1.87 -2.20
C HIS A 45 3.48 -0.70 -3.14
N LYS A 46 2.55 -0.37 -4.03
CA LYS A 46 2.65 0.80 -4.92
C LYS A 46 2.01 2.02 -4.28
N MET A 47 2.84 3.00 -3.93
CA MET A 47 2.37 4.29 -3.41
C MET A 47 1.68 5.08 -4.52
N VAL A 48 0.55 5.70 -4.19
CA VAL A 48 -0.18 6.61 -5.09
C VAL A 48 -0.28 8.00 -4.48
N MET A 49 -0.08 9.02 -5.30
CA MET A 49 -0.36 10.41 -4.94
C MET A 49 -1.80 10.72 -5.31
N THR A 50 -2.56 11.32 -4.39
CA THR A 50 -3.93 11.71 -4.67
C THR A 50 -4.17 13.19 -4.45
N GLN A 51 -4.98 13.80 -5.30
CA GLN A 51 -5.47 15.17 -5.18
C GLN A 51 -6.99 15.18 -5.16
N TRP A 52 -7.59 15.93 -4.25
CA TRP A 52 -9.03 16.20 -4.30
C TRP A 52 -9.31 17.17 -5.44
N GLN A 53 -10.18 16.82 -6.39
CA GLN A 53 -10.60 17.67 -7.51
C GLN A 53 -12.11 17.57 -7.64
N ASP A 54 -12.81 18.71 -7.67
CA ASP A 54 -14.26 18.80 -7.86
C ASP A 54 -15.03 17.85 -6.92
N GLY A 55 -14.63 17.84 -5.64
CA GLY A 55 -15.22 16.97 -4.60
C GLY A 55 -14.88 15.48 -4.68
N LYS A 56 -13.99 15.05 -5.58
CA LYS A 56 -13.60 13.63 -5.77
C LYS A 56 -12.11 13.41 -5.52
N LYS A 57 -11.75 12.24 -5.00
CA LYS A 57 -10.36 11.80 -4.85
C LYS A 57 -9.83 11.31 -6.19
N VAL A 58 -8.86 12.02 -6.77
CA VAL A 58 -8.21 11.68 -8.04
C VAL A 58 -6.80 11.17 -7.76
N ILE A 59 -6.39 10.06 -8.39
CA ILE A 59 -5.00 9.59 -8.35
C ILE A 59 -4.26 10.36 -9.44
N VAL A 60 -3.20 11.07 -9.05
CA VAL A 60 -2.45 11.95 -9.96
C VAL A 60 -1.05 11.43 -10.29
N TRP A 61 -0.58 10.41 -9.58
CA TRP A 61 0.72 9.76 -9.82
C TRP A 61 0.77 8.38 -9.09
N PRO A 62 1.53 7.38 -9.56
CA PRO A 62 2.28 7.34 -10.83
C PRO A 62 1.37 7.30 -12.05
N ASP A 63 1.90 7.65 -13.22
CA ASP A 63 1.14 7.78 -14.47
C ASP A 63 0.40 6.49 -14.84
N GLU A 64 0.99 5.32 -14.56
CA GLU A 64 0.38 4.00 -14.77
C GLU A 64 -0.90 3.76 -13.94
N LEU A 65 -1.07 4.49 -12.83
CA LEU A 65 -2.23 4.39 -11.93
C LEU A 65 -3.06 5.68 -11.89
N ALA A 66 -2.65 6.71 -12.63
CA ALA A 66 -3.29 8.03 -12.59
C ALA A 66 -4.69 7.98 -13.22
N THR A 67 -5.68 8.44 -12.46
CA THR A 67 -7.06 8.62 -12.93
C THR A 67 -7.33 10.05 -13.40
N GLY A 68 -6.37 10.96 -13.22
CA GLY A 68 -6.39 12.33 -13.72
C GLY A 68 -5.04 13.01 -13.56
N LYS A 69 -4.87 14.20 -14.14
CA LYS A 69 -3.63 14.97 -14.02
C LYS A 69 -3.61 15.80 -12.73
N PRO A 70 -2.43 16.07 -12.13
CA PRO A 70 -2.33 17.03 -11.05
C PRO A 70 -2.70 18.45 -11.53
N ARG A 71 -3.47 19.18 -10.72
CA ARG A 71 -3.78 20.61 -10.94
C ARG A 71 -2.85 21.48 -10.12
N TYR A 72 -2.09 22.36 -10.78
CA TYR A 72 -1.21 23.32 -10.14
C TYR A 72 -1.26 24.69 -10.88
N PRO A 73 -1.42 25.83 -10.18
CA PRO A 73 -1.73 25.90 -8.75
C PRO A 73 -3.11 25.28 -8.48
N MET A 74 -3.26 24.68 -7.30
CA MET A 74 -4.55 24.18 -6.87
C MET A 74 -5.51 25.37 -6.69
N PRO A 75 -6.75 25.34 -7.21
CA PRO A 75 -7.71 26.43 -7.03
C PRO A 75 -7.86 26.82 -5.55
N ALA A 76 -8.19 28.08 -5.28
CA ALA A 76 -8.49 28.54 -3.93
C ALA A 76 -9.67 27.75 -3.35
N TRP A 77 -9.73 27.57 -2.02
CA TRP A 77 -10.74 26.71 -1.39
C TRP A 77 -12.19 27.11 -1.72
N ASN A 78 -12.44 28.41 -1.90
CA ASN A 78 -13.73 28.97 -2.32
C ASN A 78 -14.09 28.72 -3.80
N GLN A 79 -13.20 28.09 -4.57
CA GLN A 79 -13.33 27.81 -5.99
C GLN A 79 -13.16 26.31 -6.30
N ARG A 80 -13.22 25.43 -5.28
CA ARG A 80 -13.07 23.97 -5.41
C ARG A 80 -14.40 23.23 -5.42
#